data_AF-A0A7R9UIR7-F1
#
_entry.id   AF-A0A7R9UIR7-F1
#
_cell.length_a   1.000
_cell.length_b   1.000
_cell.length_c   1.000
_cell.angle_alpha   90.00
_cell.angle_beta   90.00
_cell.angle_gamma   90.00
#
_symmetry.space_group_name_H-M   'P 1'
#
loop_
_entity.id
_entity.type
_entity.pdbx_description
1 polymer ?
#
loop_
_entity_poly.entity_id
_entity_poly.type
_entity_poly.pdbx_seq_one_letter_code
_entity_poly.pdbx_strand_id
1 'polypeptide(L)'
;STLRCHMTTHCGCPCFGHAWWKRRRSPADRVKPHERVSAPAAFDSADERSAHSRRDPAAPIPPLLDLDGSEHSRFPDRAGADSRGARASRSDVSMAETPSGPAAGVYRFYCPLCMLYFKSIHRMSCCEQYVCRFCFADYGQRRGARLPSLENERVVQLPSDVACPCCSASGREIHAERVEQGEPARSYDDSPRTKASMPAIRETLLSPVRVGASFDDMRRKMLSFESAGYRSSSSASPVDAGTSTADTAAAPPAAA
;
A
#
# COMPACT_ATOMS: atom_id res chain seq x y z
N SER A 1 1.54 61.24 31.66
CA SER A 1 1.83 59.81 31.42
C SER A 1 0.61 59.17 30.80
N THR A 2 0.59 59.09 29.47
CA THR A 2 -0.60 58.73 28.69
C THR A 2 -0.27 57.45 27.93
N LEU A 3 -0.75 56.31 28.45
CA LEU A 3 -0.57 55.00 27.83
C LEU A 3 -1.58 54.84 26.68
N ARG A 4 -1.06 54.78 25.46
CA ARG A 4 -1.82 54.40 24.25
C ARG A 4 -2.01 52.89 24.24
N CYS A 5 -3.24 52.42 24.47
CA CYS A 5 -3.68 51.09 24.07
C CYS A 5 -4.01 51.12 22.57
N HIS A 6 -3.24 50.40 21.75
CA HIS A 6 -3.65 50.08 20.40
C HIS A 6 -4.69 48.95 20.44
N MET A 7 -5.94 49.29 20.13
CA MET A 7 -6.93 48.33 19.69
C MET A 7 -6.64 47.97 18.23
N THR A 8 -6.32 46.71 17.96
CA THR A 8 -6.46 46.13 16.62
C THR A 8 -7.62 45.15 16.63
N THR A 9 -8.61 45.51 15.84
CA THR A 9 -9.88 44.87 15.56
C THR A 9 -9.74 43.59 14.73
N HIS A 10 -10.51 42.58 15.11
CA HIS A 10 -11.24 41.62 14.27
C HIS A 10 -10.50 40.91 13.12
N CYS A 11 -10.16 39.65 13.36
CA CYS A 11 -10.44 38.56 12.42
C CYS A 11 -11.25 37.49 13.15
N GLY A 12 -12.52 37.36 12.76
CA GLY A 12 -13.43 36.33 13.27
C GLY A 12 -13.04 34.97 12.73
N CYS A 13 -12.58 34.08 13.61
CA CYS A 13 -12.66 32.64 13.40
C CYS A 13 -13.79 32.12 14.29
N PRO A 14 -14.80 31.40 13.74
CA PRO A 14 -15.76 30.71 14.57
C PRO A 14 -15.05 29.54 15.26
N CYS A 15 -14.72 29.73 16.53
CA CYS A 15 -14.35 28.67 17.46
C CYS A 15 -15.57 27.75 17.66
N PHE A 16 -15.80 26.82 16.75
CA PHE A 16 -16.68 25.69 17.01
C PHE A 16 -16.03 24.79 18.07
N GLY A 17 -16.47 24.99 19.31
CA GLY A 17 -16.77 23.94 20.27
C GLY A 17 -15.75 22.80 20.41
N HIS A 18 -14.71 23.06 21.19
CA HIS A 18 -14.01 22.01 21.95
C HIS A 18 -15.01 21.34 22.92
N ALA A 19 -15.64 20.23 22.52
CA ALA A 19 -16.41 19.41 23.46
C ALA A 19 -16.70 17.98 22.98
N TRP A 20 -15.80 17.29 22.27
CA TRP A 20 -16.03 15.89 21.89
C TRP A 20 -14.74 15.06 21.97
N TRP A 21 -14.33 14.69 23.19
CA TRP A 21 -13.66 13.41 23.52
C TRP A 21 -13.23 13.40 25.00
N LYS A 22 -14.18 13.17 25.91
CA LYS A 22 -13.91 12.66 27.26
C LYS A 22 -15.11 11.83 27.71
N ARG A 23 -15.39 10.73 27.01
CA ARG A 23 -16.22 9.66 27.57
C ARG A 23 -15.30 8.56 28.07
N ARG A 24 -14.79 8.77 29.29
CA ARG A 24 -14.22 7.70 30.12
C ARG A 24 -15.29 6.60 30.22
N ARG A 25 -15.02 5.41 29.68
CA ARG A 25 -15.78 4.22 30.07
C ARG A 25 -15.17 3.73 31.37
N SER A 26 -15.96 3.73 32.44
CA SER A 26 -15.62 3.08 33.70
C SER A 26 -15.42 1.57 33.49
N PRO A 27 -14.45 0.95 34.18
CA PRO A 27 -14.25 -0.49 34.18
C PRO A 27 -15.09 -1.11 35.29
N ALA A 28 -16.38 -1.30 35.05
CA ALA A 28 -17.24 -2.09 35.94
C ALA A 28 -18.49 -2.51 35.18
N ASP A 29 -18.40 -3.58 34.39
CA ASP A 29 -19.56 -4.45 34.21
C ASP A 29 -19.18 -5.81 33.60
N ARG A 30 -19.43 -6.82 34.42
CA ARG A 30 -19.89 -8.18 34.07
C ARG A 30 -19.11 -8.96 33.00
N VAL A 31 -18.23 -9.78 33.55
CA VAL A 31 -18.04 -11.19 33.20
C VAL A 31 -19.40 -11.84 32.86
N LYS A 32 -19.54 -12.38 31.65
CA LYS A 32 -20.45 -13.48 31.32
C LYS A 32 -19.61 -14.65 30.82
N PRO A 33 -19.69 -15.83 31.46
CA PRO A 33 -19.07 -17.04 30.94
C PRO A 33 -19.94 -17.58 29.80
N HIS A 34 -19.49 -17.48 28.55
CA HIS A 34 -20.11 -18.20 27.44
C HIS A 34 -19.40 -19.53 27.22
N GLU A 35 -20.18 -20.57 27.48
CA GLU A 35 -20.29 -21.84 26.76
C GLU A 35 -19.04 -22.42 26.09
N ARG A 36 -18.64 -23.57 26.62
CA ARG A 36 -17.89 -24.60 25.89
C ARG A 36 -18.63 -24.95 24.60
N VAL A 37 -18.13 -24.45 23.48
CA VAL A 37 -18.45 -25.00 22.17
C VAL A 37 -17.60 -26.25 22.00
N SER A 38 -18.28 -27.38 21.91
CA SER A 38 -17.71 -28.70 21.65
C SER A 38 -16.86 -28.69 20.39
N ALA A 39 -15.68 -29.33 20.49
CA ALA A 39 -14.78 -29.57 19.39
C ALA A 39 -15.45 -30.41 18.29
N PRO A 40 -15.38 -30.01 17.00
CA PRO A 40 -15.67 -30.93 15.91
C PRO A 40 -14.57 -31.98 15.80
N ALA A 41 -15.03 -33.21 15.53
CA ALA A 41 -14.23 -34.42 15.44
C ALA A 41 -13.09 -34.33 14.41
N ALA A 42 -12.02 -35.06 14.73
CA ALA A 42 -10.87 -35.30 13.86
C ALA A 42 -11.32 -35.81 12.49
N PHE A 43 -10.95 -35.08 11.44
CA PHE A 43 -11.05 -35.53 10.07
C PHE A 43 -9.69 -36.10 9.67
N ASP A 44 -9.55 -37.42 9.82
CA ASP A 44 -8.50 -38.20 9.18
C ASP A 44 -8.76 -38.13 7.66
N SER A 45 -7.84 -37.53 6.91
CA SER A 45 -7.83 -37.65 5.45
C SER A 45 -6.41 -37.88 5.00
N ALA A 46 -6.26 -39.12 4.51
CA ALA A 46 -5.05 -39.75 4.08
C ALA A 46 -4.49 -39.11 2.80
N ASP A 47 -3.16 -39.13 2.72
CA ASP A 47 -2.36 -39.55 1.57
C ASP A 47 -2.94 -39.24 0.18
N GLU A 48 -2.60 -38.06 -0.35
CA GLU A 48 -2.59 -37.83 -1.80
C GLU A 48 -1.17 -37.48 -2.25
N ARG A 49 -0.32 -38.51 -2.27
CA ARG A 49 0.86 -38.53 -3.14
C ARG A 49 0.38 -38.55 -4.58
N SER A 50 0.34 -37.38 -5.22
CA SER A 50 0.17 -37.31 -6.66
C SER A 50 1.34 -36.57 -7.29
N ALA A 51 2.03 -37.33 -8.14
CA ALA A 51 3.30 -37.01 -8.76
C ALA A 51 3.09 -35.97 -9.86
N HIS A 52 3.82 -34.85 -9.80
CA HIS A 52 4.05 -34.04 -11.00
C HIS A 52 5.46 -33.45 -11.07
N SER A 53 6.08 -33.77 -12.20
CA SER A 53 7.03 -32.95 -12.95
C SER A 53 8.49 -32.98 -12.50
N ARG A 54 9.19 -34.06 -12.88
CA ARG A 54 10.62 -33.99 -13.23
C ARG A 54 10.78 -32.97 -14.35
N ARG A 55 11.35 -31.80 -14.05
CA ARG A 55 11.85 -30.87 -15.08
C ARG A 55 13.28 -31.28 -15.41
N ASP A 56 13.54 -31.52 -16.69
CA ASP A 56 14.85 -31.79 -17.25
C ASP A 56 15.84 -30.63 -16.99
N PRO A 57 17.04 -30.90 -16.43
CA PRO A 57 18.08 -29.89 -16.27
C PRO A 57 19.04 -29.93 -17.48
N ALA A 58 18.63 -29.43 -18.65
CA ALA A 58 19.54 -29.41 -19.81
C ALA A 58 19.19 -28.39 -20.93
N ALA A 59 18.60 -27.23 -20.62
CA ALA A 59 18.48 -26.16 -21.61
C ALA A 59 19.61 -25.13 -21.39
N PRO A 60 20.54 -24.93 -22.34
CA PRO A 60 21.53 -23.87 -22.26
C PRO A 60 20.83 -22.51 -22.34
N ILE A 61 21.05 -21.68 -21.32
CA ILE A 61 20.59 -20.31 -21.24
C ILE A 61 21.30 -19.53 -22.36
N PRO A 62 20.57 -18.84 -23.27
CA PRO A 62 21.22 -18.02 -24.28
C PRO A 62 21.97 -16.86 -23.62
N PRO A 63 23.15 -16.47 -24.14
CA PRO A 63 23.93 -15.37 -23.59
C PRO A 63 23.12 -14.08 -23.64
N LEU A 64 22.92 -13.48 -22.47
CA LEU A 64 22.32 -12.17 -22.29
C LEU A 64 23.20 -11.16 -23.02
N LEU A 65 22.67 -10.57 -24.09
CA LEU A 65 23.35 -9.47 -24.80
C LEU A 65 23.40 -8.26 -23.87
N ASP A 66 24.61 -7.87 -23.49
CA ASP A 66 24.91 -6.64 -22.77
C ASP A 66 24.51 -5.44 -23.65
N LEU A 67 23.35 -4.85 -23.34
CA LEU A 67 22.97 -3.54 -23.83
C LEU A 67 23.67 -2.49 -22.96
N ASP A 68 24.95 -2.26 -23.27
CA ASP A 68 25.67 -1.05 -22.90
C ASP A 68 24.97 0.16 -23.52
N GLY A 69 24.43 1.06 -22.69
CA GLY A 69 23.93 2.34 -23.18
C GLY A 69 22.80 2.97 -22.38
N SER A 70 23.01 3.26 -21.10
CA SER A 70 22.29 4.36 -20.46
C SER A 70 23.06 4.93 -19.28
N GLU A 71 23.84 5.97 -19.61
CA GLU A 71 24.33 6.96 -18.67
C GLU A 71 23.15 7.73 -18.05
N HIS A 72 22.48 7.15 -17.07
CA HIS A 72 21.50 7.87 -16.27
C HIS A 72 21.89 7.86 -14.80
N SER A 73 22.19 9.07 -14.32
CA SER A 73 22.25 9.51 -12.93
C SER A 73 23.34 8.88 -12.05
N ARG A 74 24.55 9.45 -12.16
CA ARG A 74 25.53 9.49 -11.05
C ARG A 74 24.90 10.25 -9.87
N PHE A 75 24.14 9.55 -9.03
CA PHE A 75 23.96 10.00 -7.66
C PHE A 75 25.33 9.94 -6.98
N PRO A 76 25.76 10.98 -6.25
CA PRO A 76 27.03 10.94 -5.56
C PRO A 76 26.96 9.86 -4.48
N ASP A 77 27.64 8.74 -4.73
CA ASP A 77 27.95 7.73 -3.73
C ASP A 77 28.75 8.42 -2.63
N ARG A 78 28.04 8.75 -1.57
CA ARG A 78 28.60 9.33 -0.34
C ARG A 78 29.24 8.20 0.46
N ALA A 79 30.29 7.62 -0.10
CA ALA A 79 31.19 6.69 0.56
C ALA A 79 32.02 7.47 1.58
N GLY A 80 31.56 7.52 2.83
CA GLY A 80 32.30 8.20 3.89
C GLY A 80 31.51 8.36 5.18
N ALA A 81 31.55 7.33 6.03
CA ALA A 81 31.71 7.39 7.49
C ALA A 81 31.15 6.11 8.15
N ASP A 82 31.95 5.05 8.07
CA ASP A 82 31.78 3.80 8.82
C ASP A 82 32.07 4.06 10.31
N SER A 83 31.01 4.03 11.13
CA SER A 83 31.01 3.85 12.61
C SER A 83 29.68 4.27 13.27
N ARG A 84 28.57 4.35 12.52
CA ARG A 84 27.23 4.53 13.10
C ARG A 84 26.52 3.19 13.03
N GLY A 85 26.09 2.68 14.19
CA GLY A 85 25.51 1.35 14.38
C GLY A 85 24.60 0.93 13.23
N ALA A 86 24.71 -0.34 12.82
CA ALA A 86 24.00 -0.92 11.70
C ALA A 86 22.53 -0.50 11.72
N ARG A 87 22.17 0.48 10.89
CA ARG A 87 20.77 0.86 10.69
C ARG A 87 20.08 -0.36 10.12
N ALA A 88 19.08 -0.87 10.85
CA ALA A 88 18.28 -2.00 10.41
C ALA A 88 17.83 -1.76 8.96
N SER A 89 18.16 -2.70 8.07
CA SER A 89 17.76 -2.60 6.68
C SER A 89 16.25 -2.82 6.57
N ARG A 90 15.64 -2.36 5.47
CA ARG A 90 14.20 -2.55 5.24
C ARG A 90 13.82 -4.03 5.25
N SER A 91 14.67 -4.89 4.70
CA SER A 91 14.49 -6.34 4.65
C SER A 91 14.51 -7.01 6.03
N ASP A 92 15.25 -6.49 7.00
CA ASP A 92 15.38 -7.13 8.33
C ASP A 92 14.10 -7.03 9.17
N VAL A 93 13.26 -6.04 8.87
CA VAL A 93 12.06 -5.69 9.65
C VAL A 93 10.76 -5.80 8.87
N SER A 94 10.82 -6.25 7.61
CA SER A 94 9.65 -6.34 6.73
C SER A 94 9.51 -7.68 6.02
N MET A 95 8.28 -7.97 5.58
CA MET A 95 7.92 -9.15 4.81
C MET A 95 7.07 -8.73 3.61
N ALA A 96 7.42 -9.20 2.41
CA ALA A 96 6.69 -8.87 1.18
C ALA A 96 5.44 -9.73 0.99
N GLU A 97 5.51 -11.00 1.39
CA GLU A 97 4.40 -11.93 1.28
C GLU A 97 3.37 -11.68 2.37
N THR A 98 2.10 -12.01 2.08
CA THR A 98 1.04 -11.94 3.08
C THR A 98 1.35 -12.93 4.19
N PRO A 99 1.60 -12.46 5.43
CA PRO A 99 2.09 -13.32 6.48
C PRO A 99 0.98 -14.30 6.87
N SER A 100 1.30 -15.59 6.83
CA SER A 100 0.41 -16.69 7.20
C SER A 100 0.96 -17.47 8.40
N GLY A 101 0.09 -18.23 9.07
CA GLY A 101 0.46 -19.04 10.24
C GLY A 101 1.11 -18.21 11.36
N PRO A 102 2.26 -18.64 11.92
CA PRO A 102 2.90 -17.95 13.05
C PRO A 102 3.44 -16.55 12.68
N ALA A 103 3.80 -16.32 11.40
CA ALA A 103 4.27 -15.03 10.94
C ALA A 103 3.17 -13.96 10.96
N ALA A 104 1.89 -14.36 10.81
CA ALA A 104 0.74 -13.46 10.86
C ALA A 104 0.61 -12.71 12.19
N GLY A 105 1.07 -13.32 13.30
CA GLY A 105 1.10 -12.68 14.62
C GLY A 105 2.26 -11.68 14.78
N VAL A 106 3.34 -11.86 14.02
CA VAL A 106 4.57 -11.05 14.12
C VAL A 106 4.53 -9.84 13.19
N TYR A 107 4.07 -10.03 11.95
CA TYR A 107 4.04 -8.99 10.90
C TYR A 107 2.61 -8.52 10.66
N ARG A 108 1.99 -7.91 11.68
CA ARG A 108 0.56 -7.58 11.65
C ARG A 108 0.22 -6.33 10.84
N PHE A 109 1.20 -5.46 10.63
CA PHE A 109 0.95 -4.12 10.11
C PHE A 109 1.31 -3.99 8.64
N TYR A 110 0.34 -3.64 7.81
CA TYR A 110 0.53 -3.45 6.38
C TYR A 110 0.72 -1.96 6.03
N CYS A 111 1.77 -1.64 5.27
CA CYS A 111 2.02 -0.30 4.75
C CYS A 111 1.51 -0.18 3.30
N PRO A 112 0.53 0.71 3.01
CA PRO A 112 -0.03 0.86 1.67
C PRO A 112 0.92 1.57 0.69
N LEU A 113 1.97 2.23 1.16
CA LEU A 113 2.92 2.96 0.29
C LEU A 113 3.96 2.03 -0.34
N CYS A 114 4.46 1.05 0.40
CA CYS A 114 5.44 0.08 -0.12
C CYS A 114 4.88 -1.33 -0.27
N MET A 115 3.63 -1.57 0.13
CA MET A 115 2.95 -2.86 0.04
C MET A 115 3.67 -4.00 0.80
N LEU A 116 4.30 -3.68 1.93
CA LEU A 116 4.99 -4.66 2.79
C LEU A 116 4.37 -4.72 4.19
N TYR A 117 4.58 -5.85 4.87
CA TYR A 117 4.19 -6.08 6.26
C TYR A 117 5.34 -5.83 7.22
N PHE A 118 5.05 -5.26 8.40
CA PHE A 118 6.04 -4.84 9.39
C PHE A 118 5.67 -5.29 10.81
N LYS A 119 6.69 -5.41 11.67
CA LYS A 119 6.53 -5.67 13.12
C LYS A 119 6.05 -4.44 13.89
N SER A 120 6.47 -3.26 13.46
CA SER A 120 6.06 -1.96 14.00
C SER A 120 5.77 -0.99 12.86
N ILE A 121 4.83 -0.09 13.08
CA ILE A 121 4.40 0.88 12.06
C ILE A 121 4.00 2.20 12.70
N HIS A 122 3.91 3.27 11.91
CA HIS A 122 3.39 4.55 12.40
C HIS A 122 1.93 4.73 11.96
N ARG A 123 1.01 4.93 12.89
CA ARG A 123 -0.39 5.28 12.67
C ARG A 123 -0.56 6.78 12.58
N MET A 124 -1.11 7.26 11.47
CA MET A 124 -1.40 8.68 11.26
C MET A 124 -2.68 9.09 12.00
N SER A 125 -2.61 10.15 12.80
CA SER A 125 -3.78 10.68 13.55
C SER A 125 -4.95 11.17 12.70
N CYS A 126 -4.70 11.68 11.49
CA CYS A 126 -5.72 12.29 10.64
C CYS A 126 -6.62 11.30 9.89
N CYS A 127 -6.09 10.13 9.50
CA CYS A 127 -6.81 9.15 8.69
C CYS A 127 -6.68 7.71 9.21
N GLU A 128 -5.96 7.54 10.32
CA GLU A 128 -5.68 6.25 10.96
C GLU A 128 -5.04 5.23 10.04
N GLN A 129 -4.39 5.70 8.97
CA GLN A 129 -3.65 4.85 8.05
C GLN A 129 -2.27 4.58 8.61
N TYR A 130 -1.74 3.41 8.30
CA TYR A 130 -0.43 2.97 8.72
C TYR A 130 0.62 3.34 7.68
N VAL A 131 1.79 3.79 8.14
CA VAL A 131 2.95 4.11 7.30
C VAL A 131 4.20 3.52 7.94
N CYS A 132 4.96 2.73 7.18
CA CYS A 132 6.20 2.17 7.70
C CYS A 132 7.24 3.28 7.93
N ARG A 133 8.16 3.03 8.86
CA ARG A 133 9.21 3.99 9.22
C ARG A 133 10.00 4.48 8.00
N PHE A 134 10.31 3.58 7.06
CA PHE A 134 11.10 3.92 5.89
C PHE A 134 10.34 4.84 4.94
N CYS A 135 9.09 4.51 4.59
CA CYS A 135 8.28 5.39 3.74
C CYS A 135 8.02 6.74 4.40
N PHE A 136 7.85 6.76 5.73
CA PHE A 136 7.67 8.01 6.48
C PHE A 136 8.93 8.90 6.42
N ALA A 137 10.11 8.32 6.64
CA ALA A 137 11.39 9.03 6.52
C ALA A 137 11.66 9.52 5.09
N ASP A 138 11.48 8.65 4.09
CA ASP A 138 11.64 8.98 2.67
C ASP A 138 10.70 10.13 2.27
N TYR A 139 9.45 10.11 2.76
CA TYR A 139 8.47 11.16 2.51
C TYR A 139 8.90 12.51 3.11
N GLY A 140 9.33 12.53 4.38
CA GLY A 140 9.84 13.75 5.02
C GLY A 140 11.04 14.32 4.27
N GLN A 141 11.99 13.47 3.88
CA GLN A 141 13.17 13.87 3.12
C GLN A 141 12.80 14.50 1.77
N ARG A 142 11.85 13.90 1.02
CA ARG A 142 11.38 14.45 -0.26
C ARG A 142 10.64 15.79 -0.11
N ARG A 143 10.02 16.03 1.05
CA ARG A 143 9.38 17.30 1.39
C ARG A 143 10.36 18.34 1.95
N GLY A 144 11.64 18.01 2.09
CA GLY A 144 12.64 18.89 2.71
C GLY A 144 12.45 19.07 4.22
N ALA A 145 11.57 18.29 4.83
CA ALA A 145 11.28 18.37 6.26
C ALA A 145 12.23 17.46 7.04
N ARG A 146 12.93 18.03 8.03
CA ARG A 146 13.71 17.24 8.99
C ARG A 146 12.75 16.65 10.01
N LEU A 147 12.34 15.40 9.78
CA LEU A 147 11.60 14.64 10.76
C LEU A 147 12.53 14.27 11.94
N PRO A 148 12.03 14.28 13.19
CA PRO A 148 12.79 13.84 14.35
C PRO A 148 13.14 12.35 14.22
N SER A 149 14.10 11.89 15.03
CA SER A 149 14.57 10.51 14.95
C SER A 149 13.46 9.54 15.35
N LEU A 150 12.95 8.78 14.37
CA LEU A 150 11.86 7.81 14.52
C LEU A 150 12.21 6.58 15.39
N GLU A 151 13.44 6.51 15.93
CA GLU A 151 13.92 5.36 16.72
C GLU A 151 13.32 5.32 18.11
N ASN A 152 13.25 6.47 18.77
CA ASN A 152 12.98 6.55 20.20
C ASN A 152 11.66 7.24 20.52
N GLU A 153 11.09 7.99 19.57
CA GLU A 153 9.84 8.72 19.79
C GLU A 153 8.64 7.84 19.47
N ARG A 154 7.77 7.65 20.46
CA ARG A 154 6.47 6.98 20.27
C ARG A 154 5.51 7.83 19.45
N VAL A 155 5.58 9.15 19.57
CA VAL A 155 4.73 10.09 18.85
C VAL A 155 5.60 11.10 18.14
N VAL A 156 5.48 11.15 16.82
CA VAL A 156 6.25 12.04 15.95
C VAL A 156 5.30 13.06 15.36
N GLN A 157 5.52 14.34 15.64
CA GLN A 157 4.72 15.41 15.07
C GLN A 157 5.24 15.76 13.68
N LEU A 158 4.33 15.83 12.69
CA LEU A 158 4.68 16.34 11.37
C LEU A 158 4.66 17.88 11.41
N PRO A 159 5.64 18.53 10.78
CA PRO A 159 5.59 19.97 10.55
C PRO A 159 4.31 20.39 9.81
N SER A 160 3.77 21.57 10.12
CA SER A 160 2.49 22.08 9.60
C SER A 160 2.46 22.27 8.08
N ASP A 161 3.64 22.44 7.48
CA ASP A 161 3.90 22.56 6.04
C ASP A 161 3.85 21.20 5.31
N VAL A 162 3.93 20.09 6.05
CA VAL A 162 3.95 18.73 5.49
C VAL A 162 2.56 18.11 5.56
N ALA A 163 1.96 17.88 4.39
CA ALA A 163 0.68 17.16 4.29
C ALA A 163 0.83 15.67 4.63
N CYS A 164 -0.25 15.04 5.11
CA CYS A 164 -0.30 13.59 5.34
C CYS A 164 0.00 12.80 4.06
N PRO A 165 0.89 11.78 4.09
CA PRO A 165 1.20 10.97 2.91
C PRO A 165 0.03 10.07 2.46
N CYS A 166 -0.99 9.84 3.29
CA CYS A 166 -2.10 8.95 2.99
C CYS A 166 -3.36 9.66 2.48
N CYS A 167 -3.71 10.82 3.06
CA CYS A 167 -4.93 11.55 2.73
C CYS A 167 -4.71 13.00 2.28
N SER A 168 -3.45 13.45 2.21
CA SER A 168 -3.06 14.80 1.80
C SER A 168 -3.62 15.95 2.66
N ALA A 169 -4.22 15.65 3.82
CA ALA A 169 -4.62 16.69 4.77
C ALA A 169 -3.40 17.49 5.24
N SER A 170 -3.52 18.81 5.25
CA SER A 170 -2.52 19.78 5.75
C SER A 170 -3.13 20.66 6.84
N GLY A 171 -2.30 21.44 7.55
CA GLY A 171 -2.76 22.51 8.45
C GLY A 171 -3.37 22.08 9.78
N ARG A 172 -3.37 20.78 10.12
CA ARG A 172 -3.68 20.27 11.46
C ARG A 172 -2.40 19.75 12.11
N GLU A 173 -2.37 19.68 13.44
CA GLU A 173 -1.31 18.98 14.20
C GLU A 173 -1.38 17.47 13.91
N ILE A 174 -0.86 17.08 12.75
CA ILE A 174 -0.80 15.69 12.33
C ILE A 174 0.38 15.07 13.08
N HIS A 175 0.07 14.16 13.98
CA HIS A 175 1.06 13.29 14.61
C HIS A 175 0.96 11.86 14.05
N ALA A 176 2.09 11.19 14.04
CA ALA A 176 2.27 9.79 13.70
C ALA A 176 2.67 9.04 14.97
N GLU A 177 1.83 8.11 15.42
CA GLU A 177 2.07 7.29 16.62
C GLU A 177 2.65 5.94 16.23
N ARG A 178 3.75 5.52 16.85
CA ARG A 178 4.35 4.21 16.67
C ARG A 178 3.51 3.15 17.39
N VAL A 179 3.07 2.17 16.61
CA VAL A 179 2.27 1.02 17.02
C VAL A 179 3.13 -0.24 16.94
N GLU A 180 3.05 -1.07 17.97
CA GLU A 180 3.84 -2.30 18.12
C GLU A 180 2.94 -3.54 18.28
N GLN A 181 3.51 -4.75 18.27
CA GLN A 181 2.79 -6.04 18.18
C GLN A 181 1.72 -6.29 19.27
N GLY A 182 1.80 -5.60 20.41
CA GLY A 182 0.81 -5.70 21.50
C GLY A 182 -0.46 -4.90 21.25
N GLU A 183 -0.45 -3.95 20.31
CA GLU A 183 -1.60 -3.11 20.02
C GLU A 183 -2.48 -3.74 18.92
N PRO A 184 -3.81 -3.60 19.02
CA PRO A 184 -4.71 -4.17 18.02
C PRO A 184 -4.47 -3.50 16.66
N ALA A 185 -4.17 -4.33 15.65
CA ALA A 185 -4.15 -3.87 14.27
C ALA A 185 -5.55 -3.41 13.86
N ARG A 186 -5.62 -2.30 13.13
CA ARG A 186 -6.85 -1.79 12.52
C ARG A 186 -7.44 -2.89 11.65
N SER A 187 -8.68 -3.28 11.93
CA SER A 187 -9.44 -4.08 10.97
C SER A 187 -9.82 -3.19 9.79
N TYR A 188 -9.45 -3.61 8.58
CA TYR A 188 -9.87 -2.95 7.35
C TYR A 188 -11.34 -3.22 7.01
N ASP A 189 -11.96 -4.20 7.66
CA ASP A 189 -13.40 -4.44 7.58
C ASP A 189 -14.19 -3.24 8.12
N ASP A 190 -13.59 -2.53 9.08
CA ASP A 190 -14.19 -1.36 9.69
C ASP A 190 -13.98 -0.05 8.92
N SER A 191 -13.26 -0.07 7.80
CA SER A 191 -12.98 1.16 7.05
C SER A 191 -14.29 1.77 6.51
N PRO A 192 -14.46 3.10 6.55
CA PRO A 192 -15.69 3.73 6.04
C PRO A 192 -15.92 3.44 4.56
N ARG A 193 -14.85 3.25 3.78
CA ARG A 193 -14.94 2.82 2.38
C ARG A 193 -15.48 1.39 2.27
N THR A 194 -14.97 0.48 3.08
CA THR A 194 -15.44 -0.92 3.14
C THR A 194 -16.90 -0.99 3.61
N LYS A 195 -17.27 -0.22 4.65
CA LYS A 195 -18.65 -0.15 5.15
C LYS A 195 -19.62 0.45 4.13
N ALA A 196 -19.18 1.44 3.35
CA ALA A 196 -20.01 2.02 2.29
C ALA A 196 -20.15 1.08 1.08
N SER A 197 -19.13 0.29 0.76
CA SER A 197 -19.17 -0.64 -0.37
C SER A 197 -19.84 -1.98 -0.02
N MET A 198 -19.76 -2.44 1.23
CA MET A 198 -20.30 -3.73 1.68
C MET A 198 -21.79 -3.95 1.38
N PRO A 199 -22.71 -2.98 1.48
CA PRO A 199 -24.12 -3.19 1.14
C PRO A 199 -24.31 -3.49 -0.36
N ALA A 200 -23.72 -2.66 -1.23
CA ALA A 200 -23.76 -2.86 -2.67
C ALA A 200 -23.09 -4.17 -3.08
N ILE A 201 -21.99 -4.52 -2.41
CA ILE A 201 -21.27 -5.78 -2.58
C ILE A 201 -22.09 -6.95 -2.04
N ARG A 202 -22.83 -6.84 -0.93
CA ARG A 202 -23.69 -7.92 -0.43
C ARG A 202 -24.86 -8.18 -1.37
N GLU A 203 -25.37 -7.14 -2.02
CA GLU A 203 -26.40 -7.26 -3.05
C GLU A 203 -25.87 -7.85 -4.36
N THR A 204 -24.56 -7.72 -4.65
CA THR A 204 -23.95 -8.18 -5.91
C THR A 204 -23.06 -9.44 -5.80
N LEU A 205 -22.47 -9.75 -4.63
CA LEU A 205 -21.66 -10.94 -4.35
C LEU A 205 -22.46 -12.13 -3.82
N LEU A 206 -23.76 -11.96 -3.58
CA LEU A 206 -24.65 -13.06 -3.87
C LEU A 206 -24.70 -13.21 -5.39
N SER A 207 -23.65 -13.83 -5.96
CA SER A 207 -23.81 -14.61 -7.18
C SER A 207 -25.11 -15.39 -6.96
N PRO A 208 -26.18 -15.14 -7.73
CA PRO A 208 -27.47 -15.75 -7.42
C PRO A 208 -27.46 -17.25 -7.73
N VAL A 209 -26.30 -17.85 -8.00
CA VAL A 209 -26.09 -19.30 -8.14
C VAL A 209 -25.73 -19.85 -6.77
N ARG A 210 -26.73 -20.43 -6.10
CA ARG A 210 -26.49 -21.26 -4.92
C ARG A 210 -25.76 -22.53 -5.35
N VAL A 211 -24.87 -23.04 -4.50
CA VAL A 211 -24.29 -24.39 -4.69
C VAL A 211 -25.46 -25.38 -4.73
N GLY A 212 -25.62 -26.11 -5.83
CA GLY A 212 -26.78 -26.97 -6.10
C GLY A 212 -27.85 -26.39 -7.04
N ALA A 213 -27.66 -25.18 -7.58
CA ALA A 213 -28.52 -24.67 -8.65
C ALA A 213 -28.41 -25.53 -9.92
N SER A 214 -29.48 -25.54 -10.72
CA SER A 214 -29.53 -26.30 -11.96
C SER A 214 -28.46 -25.81 -12.96
N PHE A 215 -28.04 -26.70 -13.86
CA PHE A 215 -27.05 -26.37 -14.88
C PHE A 215 -27.51 -25.22 -15.79
N ASP A 216 -28.82 -25.12 -16.06
CA ASP A 216 -29.41 -24.02 -16.82
C ASP A 216 -29.33 -22.67 -16.09
N ASP A 217 -29.46 -22.63 -14.76
CA ASP A 217 -29.30 -21.40 -13.98
C ASP A 217 -27.85 -20.89 -13.95
N MET A 218 -26.88 -21.81 -14.01
CA MET A 218 -25.47 -21.46 -14.23
C MET A 218 -25.26 -20.93 -15.65
N ARG A 219 -25.80 -21.62 -16.66
CA ARG A 219 -25.64 -21.24 -18.07
C ARG A 219 -26.19 -19.85 -18.38
N ARG A 220 -27.33 -19.47 -17.80
CA ARG A 220 -27.92 -18.12 -17.99
C ARG A 220 -27.07 -16.98 -17.41
N LYS A 221 -26.20 -17.27 -16.45
CA LYS A 221 -25.36 -16.28 -15.77
C LYS A 221 -23.93 -16.25 -16.27
N MET A 222 -23.51 -17.27 -17.03
CA MET A 222 -22.33 -17.15 -17.85
C MET A 222 -22.63 -16.18 -19.00
N LEU A 223 -22.05 -14.98 -18.94
CA LEU A 223 -22.06 -14.05 -20.06
C LEU A 223 -21.51 -14.80 -21.28
N SER A 224 -22.34 -14.94 -22.32
CA SER A 224 -21.85 -15.45 -23.59
C SER A 224 -20.80 -14.48 -24.11
N PHE A 225 -19.68 -15.00 -24.62
CA PHE A 225 -18.58 -14.19 -25.17
C PHE A 225 -19.06 -13.14 -26.19
N GLU A 226 -20.16 -13.42 -26.89
CA GLU A 226 -20.79 -12.52 -27.86
C GLU A 226 -21.51 -11.32 -27.21
N SER A 227 -22.07 -11.49 -26.00
CA SER A 227 -22.84 -10.45 -25.30
C SER A 227 -21.97 -9.42 -24.57
N ALA A 228 -20.72 -9.75 -24.26
CA ALA A 228 -19.81 -8.87 -23.52
C ALA A 228 -19.30 -7.67 -24.34
N GLY A 229 -19.72 -7.53 -25.61
CA GLY A 229 -19.38 -6.37 -26.42
C GLY A 229 -17.87 -6.14 -26.53
N TYR A 230 -17.06 -7.21 -26.37
CA TYR A 230 -15.63 -7.17 -26.62
C TYR A 230 -15.44 -6.97 -28.11
N ARG A 231 -15.58 -5.72 -28.55
CA ARG A 231 -15.03 -5.26 -29.82
C ARG A 231 -13.54 -5.47 -29.66
N SER A 232 -13.08 -6.64 -30.10
CA SER A 232 -11.69 -6.90 -30.34
C SER A 232 -11.22 -5.80 -31.27
N SER A 233 -10.62 -4.77 -30.70
CA SER A 233 -9.85 -3.78 -31.42
C SER A 233 -8.56 -4.46 -31.85
N SER A 234 -8.68 -5.48 -32.68
CA SER A 234 -7.63 -5.94 -33.57
C SER A 234 -7.53 -4.91 -34.69
N SER A 235 -7.11 -3.69 -34.33
CA SER A 235 -6.45 -2.79 -35.26
C SER A 235 -5.05 -3.36 -35.50
N ALA A 236 -4.99 -4.48 -36.23
CA ALA A 236 -3.82 -4.82 -36.99
C ALA A 236 -3.75 -3.76 -38.09
N SER A 237 -3.04 -2.68 -37.81
CA SER A 237 -2.58 -1.78 -38.87
C SER A 237 -1.76 -2.63 -39.84
N PRO A 238 -2.09 -2.69 -41.13
CA PRO A 238 -1.19 -3.26 -42.12
C PRO A 238 0.08 -2.42 -42.07
N VAL A 239 1.19 -3.04 -41.65
CA VAL A 239 2.53 -2.51 -41.88
C VAL A 239 2.74 -2.57 -43.39
N ASP A 240 2.52 -1.44 -44.05
CA ASP A 240 2.98 -1.22 -45.42
C ASP A 240 4.49 -1.43 -45.45
N ALA A 241 4.90 -2.54 -46.06
CA ALA A 241 6.26 -2.82 -46.46
C ALA A 241 6.62 -1.86 -47.61
N GLY A 242 6.95 -0.63 -47.25
CA GLY A 242 7.51 0.38 -48.15
C GLY A 242 8.94 0.01 -48.53
N THR A 243 9.06 -0.74 -49.63
CA THR A 243 10.26 -0.84 -50.45
C THR A 243 10.65 0.57 -50.93
N SER A 244 11.71 1.17 -50.36
CA SER A 244 12.38 2.32 -50.97
C SER A 244 13.75 1.90 -51.48
N THR A 245 13.80 1.73 -52.79
CA THR A 245 14.98 1.58 -53.63
C THR A 245 15.89 2.80 -53.55
N ALA A 246 17.19 2.51 -53.46
CA ALA A 246 18.36 3.10 -54.11
C ALA A 246 18.33 4.53 -54.73
N ASP A 247 19.53 5.12 -54.64
CA ASP A 247 20.16 6.08 -55.55
C ASP A 247 19.72 7.55 -55.53
N THR A 248 20.63 8.44 -55.14
CA THR A 248 21.42 9.23 -56.11
C THR A 248 22.36 10.20 -55.37
N ALA A 249 23.63 10.15 -55.78
CA ALA A 249 24.72 11.01 -55.37
C ALA A 249 24.52 12.48 -55.82
N ALA A 250 24.96 13.44 -54.99
CA ALA A 250 25.28 14.79 -55.45
C ALA A 250 26.45 15.38 -54.63
N ALA A 251 27.54 15.64 -55.34
CA ALA A 251 28.77 16.25 -54.86
C ALA A 251 28.60 17.74 -54.52
N PRO A 252 29.38 18.30 -53.58
CA PRO A 252 29.47 19.75 -53.38
C PRO A 252 30.50 20.40 -54.33
N PRO A 253 30.23 21.59 -54.90
CA PRO A 253 31.25 22.37 -55.59
C PRO A 253 32.12 23.15 -54.60
N ALA A 254 33.41 23.19 -54.90
CA ALA A 254 34.39 24.05 -54.29
C ALA A 254 34.17 25.53 -54.70
N ALA A 255 34.30 26.43 -53.72
CA ALA A 255 34.62 27.85 -53.91
C ALA A 255 35.41 28.25 -52.65
N ALA A 256 36.74 28.45 -52.76
CA ALA A 256 37.43 29.68 -53.17
C ALA A 256 37.52 30.68 -52.02
#